data_AF-A0A843QWP6-F1
#
_entry.id   AF-A0A843QWP6-F1
#
_cell.length_a   1.000
_cell.length_b   1.000
_cell.length_c   1.000
_cell.angle_alpha   90.00
_cell.angle_beta   90.00
_cell.angle_gamma   90.00
#
_symmetry.space_group_name_H-M   'P 1'
#
loop_
_entity.id
_entity.type
_entity.pdbx_description
1 polymer ?
#
loop_
_entity_poly.entity_id
_entity_poly.type
_entity_poly.pdbx_seq_one_letter_code
_entity_poly.pdbx_strand_id
1 'polypeptide(L)'
;MKLLKRICSDYLHGLVFFIIVFYFMTANPDGSMPLKWSFVNVYWTISFLIAYPLLLETVPSIKKINFHMKSLQSRSIHMEDKATKKLSDLYHDSTNPVSNRIDLQARSDYQNDWLNLMISFFVSGLLIAISIPSLFFIAFKNLLGRRML
;
A
#
# COMPACT_ATOMS: atom_id res chain seq x y z
N MET A 1 -1.80 10.45 22.93
CA MET A 1 -2.87 10.09 21.97
C MET A 1 -2.44 10.01 20.50
N LYS A 2 -1.51 10.85 19.99
CA LYS A 2 -1.07 10.78 18.57
C LYS A 2 -0.38 9.46 18.19
N LEU A 3 0.39 8.88 19.10
CA LEU A 3 1.12 7.61 18.87
C LEU A 3 0.16 6.41 18.74
N LEU A 4 -0.80 6.29 19.67
CA LEU A 4 -1.81 5.23 19.66
C LEU A 4 -2.68 5.27 18.40
N LYS A 5 -3.11 6.47 17.98
CA LYS A 5 -3.87 6.64 16.71
C LYS A 5 -3.06 6.22 15.49
N ARG A 6 -1.75 6.53 15.45
CA ARG A 6 -0.87 6.09 14.36
C ARG A 6 -0.76 4.56 14.33
N ILE A 7 -0.41 3.95 15.45
CA ILE A 7 -0.29 2.49 15.57
C ILE A 7 -1.58 1.80 15.14
N CYS A 8 -2.74 2.28 15.61
CA CYS A 8 -4.03 1.73 15.23
C CYS A 8 -4.32 1.87 13.73
N SER A 9 -3.99 3.02 13.13
CA SER A 9 -4.12 3.25 11.68
C SER A 9 -3.21 2.34 10.86
N ASP A 10 -1.98 2.11 11.32
CA ASP A 10 -1.02 1.23 10.65
C ASP A 10 -1.49 -0.23 10.73
N TYR A 11 -2.01 -0.65 11.89
CA TYR A 11 -2.63 -1.96 12.06
C TYR A 11 -3.82 -2.14 11.12
N LEU A 12 -4.72 -1.17 11.04
CA LEU A 12 -5.88 -1.20 10.14
C LEU A 12 -5.46 -1.35 8.67
N HIS A 13 -4.42 -0.64 8.24
CA HIS A 13 -3.91 -0.76 6.87
C HIS A 13 -3.30 -2.13 6.60
N GLY A 14 -2.50 -2.67 7.53
CA GLY A 14 -1.91 -4.00 7.39
C GLY A 14 -2.92 -5.14 7.53
N LEU A 15 -3.99 -4.94 8.30
CA LEU A 15 -4.98 -5.97 8.65
C LEU A 15 -5.74 -6.51 7.45
N VAL A 16 -6.12 -5.63 6.52
CA VAL A 16 -6.83 -6.05 5.29
C VAL A 16 -5.98 -7.04 4.50
N PHE A 17 -4.70 -6.71 4.29
CA PHE A 17 -3.80 -7.58 3.55
C PHE A 17 -3.41 -8.83 4.34
N PHE A 18 -3.25 -8.70 5.66
CA PHE A 18 -2.99 -9.83 6.55
C PHE A 18 -4.09 -10.88 6.44
N ILE A 19 -5.36 -10.49 6.49
CA ILE A 19 -6.51 -11.39 6.38
C ILE A 19 -6.52 -12.09 5.03
N ILE A 20 -6.26 -11.37 3.94
CA ILE A 20 -6.22 -11.93 2.58
C ILE A 20 -5.15 -13.01 2.48
N VAL A 21 -3.91 -12.71 2.87
CA VAL A 21 -2.80 -13.66 2.79
C VAL A 21 -3.01 -14.85 3.75
N PHE A 22 -3.48 -14.59 4.97
CA PHE A 22 -3.78 -15.64 5.94
C PHE A 22 -4.86 -16.59 5.42
N TYR A 23 -5.89 -16.05 4.77
CA TYR A 23 -6.91 -16.84 4.10
C TYR A 23 -6.31 -17.69 2.99
N PHE A 24 -5.53 -17.12 2.07
CA PHE A 24 -4.89 -17.88 0.99
C PHE A 24 -3.92 -18.97 1.48
N MET A 25 -3.25 -18.76 2.60
CA MET A 25 -2.34 -19.76 3.17
C MET A 25 -3.06 -20.89 3.92
N THR A 26 -4.28 -20.64 4.41
CA THR A 26 -5.02 -21.58 5.26
C THR A 26 -6.17 -22.27 4.51
N ALA A 27 -6.74 -21.61 3.52
CA ALA A 27 -7.84 -22.13 2.73
C ALA A 27 -7.34 -23.21 1.77
N ASN A 28 -8.02 -24.34 1.77
CA ASN A 28 -7.90 -25.35 0.75
C ASN A 28 -8.50 -24.83 -0.58
N PRO A 29 -8.18 -25.46 -1.73
CA PRO A 29 -8.69 -25.05 -3.04
C PRO A 29 -10.23 -25.12 -3.15
N ASP A 30 -10.87 -25.89 -2.27
CA ASP A 30 -12.33 -26.03 -2.15
C ASP A 30 -12.99 -24.92 -1.33
N GLY A 31 -12.20 -23.97 -0.80
CA GLY A 31 -12.66 -22.89 0.07
C GLY A 31 -12.85 -23.30 1.53
N SER A 32 -12.61 -24.56 1.90
CA SER A 32 -12.61 -24.98 3.29
C SER A 32 -11.39 -24.42 4.01
N MET A 33 -11.58 -23.90 5.22
CA MET A 33 -10.51 -23.32 6.04
C MET A 33 -10.25 -24.21 7.25
N PRO A 34 -9.47 -25.31 7.11
CA PRO A 34 -9.06 -26.08 8.26
C PRO A 34 -8.19 -25.19 9.15
N LEU A 35 -8.59 -24.98 10.40
CA LEU A 35 -7.87 -24.16 11.36
C LEU A 35 -6.60 -24.90 11.87
N LYS A 36 -5.72 -25.27 10.96
CA LYS A 36 -4.43 -25.91 11.23
C LYS A 36 -3.35 -24.85 11.18
N TRP A 37 -2.68 -24.65 12.31
CA TRP A 37 -1.58 -23.70 12.42
C TRP A 37 -0.32 -24.28 11.75
N SER A 38 -0.14 -23.95 10.47
CA SER A 38 1.11 -24.18 9.77
C SER A 38 2.21 -23.26 10.30
N PHE A 39 3.48 -23.69 10.24
CA PHE A 39 4.64 -22.84 10.54
C PHE A 39 4.61 -21.51 9.78
N VAL A 40 4.12 -21.53 8.54
CA VAL A 40 4.00 -20.33 7.69
C VAL A 40 2.95 -19.37 8.24
N ASN A 41 1.80 -19.90 8.69
CA ASN A 41 0.74 -19.09 9.30
C ASN A 41 1.18 -18.47 10.61
N VAL A 42 1.91 -19.23 11.44
CA VAL A 42 2.47 -18.74 12.72
C VAL A 42 3.51 -17.66 12.48
N TYR A 43 4.38 -17.84 11.48
CA TYR A 43 5.33 -16.80 11.08
C TYR A 43 4.59 -15.53 10.64
N TRP A 44 3.57 -15.65 9.78
CA TRP A 44 2.81 -14.52 9.27
C TRP A 44 2.08 -13.75 10.38
N THR A 45 1.45 -14.46 11.33
CA THR A 45 0.76 -13.85 12.48
C THR A 45 1.70 -13.16 13.45
N ILE A 46 2.84 -13.76 13.76
CA ILE A 46 3.89 -13.12 14.59
C ILE A 46 4.47 -11.90 13.87
N SER A 47 4.66 -11.99 12.55
CA SER A 47 5.18 -10.88 11.76
C SER A 47 4.24 -9.69 11.81
N PHE A 48 2.92 -9.92 11.71
CA PHE A 48 1.92 -8.86 11.81
C PHE A 48 1.77 -8.28 13.22
N LEU A 49 1.70 -9.13 14.26
CA LEU A 49 1.43 -8.69 15.64
C LEU A 49 2.62 -8.00 16.31
N ILE A 50 3.85 -8.43 16.01
CA ILE A 50 5.04 -7.98 16.74
C ILE A 50 6.02 -7.29 15.80
N ALA A 51 6.38 -7.93 14.68
CA ALA A 51 7.49 -7.44 13.86
C ALA A 51 7.13 -6.17 13.06
N TYR A 52 5.94 -6.13 12.47
CA TYR A 52 5.45 -5.01 11.68
C TYR A 52 5.37 -3.68 12.46
N PRO A 53 4.69 -3.59 13.62
CA PRO A 53 4.65 -2.34 14.38
C PRO A 53 6.03 -1.93 14.88
N LEU A 54 6.88 -2.88 15.28
CA LEU A 54 8.21 -2.61 15.81
C LEU A 54 9.17 -2.13 14.72
N LEU A 55 9.04 -2.64 13.49
CA LEU A 55 9.76 -2.14 12.32
C LEU A 55 9.33 -0.72 11.96
N LEU A 56 8.03 -0.46 11.98
CA LEU A 56 7.46 0.86 11.70
C LEU A 56 7.84 1.92 12.76
N GLU A 57 8.10 1.51 13.99
CA GLU A 57 8.57 2.38 15.07
C GLU A 57 10.08 2.61 14.99
N THR A 58 10.87 1.57 14.68
CA THR A 58 12.32 1.67 14.54
C THR A 58 12.75 2.44 13.29
N VAL A 59 11.98 2.35 12.19
CA VAL A 59 12.29 3.03 10.92
C VAL A 59 11.05 3.79 10.42
N PRO A 60 10.75 4.98 10.97
CA PRO A 60 9.59 5.77 10.55
C PRO A 60 9.71 6.31 9.12
N SER A 61 10.91 6.29 8.52
CA SER A 61 11.14 6.66 7.12
C SER A 61 10.39 5.75 6.14
N ILE A 62 10.16 4.49 6.50
CA ILE A 62 9.42 3.52 5.67
C ILE A 62 7.94 3.92 5.54
N LYS A 63 7.35 4.56 6.58
CA LYS A 63 5.99 5.11 6.51
C LYS A 63 5.82 6.25 5.51
N LYS A 64 6.90 6.92 5.15
CA LYS A 64 6.86 8.08 4.24
C LYS A 64 6.92 7.67 2.77
N ILE A 65 7.06 6.38 2.48
CA ILE A 65 7.12 5.89 1.11
C ILE A 65 5.71 5.88 0.52
N ASN A 66 5.31 7.02 -0.04
CA ASN A 66 4.07 7.14 -0.79
C ASN A 66 4.35 6.79 -2.25
N PHE A 67 4.15 5.53 -2.63
CA PHE A 67 4.15 5.14 -4.03
C PHE A 67 2.88 5.68 -4.69
N HIS A 68 3.06 6.67 -5.58
CA HIS A 68 1.99 7.19 -6.42
C HIS A 68 2.21 6.68 -7.85
N MET A 69 1.32 5.81 -8.31
CA MET A 69 1.20 5.47 -9.72
C MET A 69 0.17 6.39 -10.38
N LYS A 70 0.50 6.80 -11.61
CA LYS A 70 -0.44 7.45 -12.53
C LYS A 70 -0.57 6.56 -13.75
N SER A 71 -1.80 6.20 -14.11
CA SER A 71 -2.07 5.48 -15.35
C SER A 71 -1.56 6.27 -16.56
N LEU A 72 -1.19 5.55 -17.63
CA LEU A 72 -0.75 6.17 -18.89
C LEU A 72 -1.86 7.06 -19.48
N GLN A 73 -3.13 6.71 -19.23
CA GLN A 73 -4.30 7.47 -19.65
C GLN A 73 -4.42 8.82 -18.92
N SER A 74 -4.24 8.89 -17.59
CA SER A 74 -4.27 10.20 -16.91
C SER A 74 -3.06 11.05 -17.31
N ARG A 75 -1.91 10.41 -17.56
CA ARG A 75 -0.70 11.09 -18.03
C ARG A 75 -0.88 11.72 -19.41
N SER A 76 -1.58 11.07 -20.34
CA SER A 76 -1.86 11.65 -21.66
C SER A 76 -2.87 12.80 -21.58
N ILE A 77 -3.94 12.65 -20.79
CA ILE A 77 -4.96 13.69 -20.60
C ILE A 77 -4.37 14.96 -19.97
N HIS A 78 -3.45 14.81 -19.00
CA HIS A 78 -2.77 15.94 -18.34
C HIS A 78 -1.60 16.54 -19.15
N MET A 79 -0.99 15.80 -20.07
CA MET A 79 0.05 16.35 -20.96
C MET A 79 -0.54 17.40 -21.91
N GLU A 80 -1.78 17.19 -22.34
CA GLU A 80 -2.52 18.10 -23.22
C GLU A 80 -2.98 19.39 -22.51
N ASP A 81 -3.02 19.39 -21.18
CA ASP A 81 -3.43 20.52 -20.34
C ASP A 81 -2.33 21.57 -20.12
N LYS A 82 -1.06 21.18 -20.29
CA LYS A 82 0.09 22.10 -20.16
C LYS A 82 0.29 22.98 -21.40
N ALA A 83 -0.36 22.65 -22.51
CA ALA A 83 -0.48 23.55 -23.64
C ALA A 83 -1.67 24.49 -23.36
N THR A 84 -1.41 25.78 -23.24
CA THR A 84 -2.41 26.82 -22.91
C THR A 84 -3.62 26.76 -23.87
N LYS A 85 -4.67 26.01 -23.53
CA LYS A 85 -5.89 25.88 -24.34
C LYS A 85 -6.77 27.13 -24.17
N LYS A 86 -7.40 27.59 -25.26
CA LYS A 86 -8.36 28.70 -25.23
C LYS A 86 -9.65 28.28 -24.53
N LEU A 87 -10.31 29.22 -23.86
CA LEU A 87 -11.58 29.02 -23.14
C LEU A 87 -12.68 28.38 -24.02
N SER A 88 -12.67 28.66 -25.33
CA SER A 88 -13.57 28.08 -26.32
C SER A 88 -13.44 26.57 -26.45
N ASP A 89 -12.20 26.06 -26.36
CA ASP A 89 -11.90 24.64 -26.55
C ASP A 89 -12.34 23.84 -25.32
N LEU A 90 -12.19 24.42 -24.12
CA LEU A 90 -12.76 23.85 -22.89
C LEU A 90 -14.29 23.77 -22.92
N TYR A 91 -14.97 24.75 -23.53
CA TYR A 91 -16.42 24.77 -23.63
C TYR A 91 -16.94 23.75 -24.65
N HIS A 92 -16.21 23.50 -25.73
CA HIS A 92 -16.50 22.40 -26.66
C HIS A 92 -16.21 21.03 -26.06
N ASP A 93 -15.12 20.87 -25.30
CA ASP A 93 -14.77 19.61 -24.61
C ASP A 93 -15.80 19.21 -23.54
N SER A 94 -16.48 20.19 -22.90
CA SER A 94 -17.49 19.95 -21.86
C SER A 94 -18.91 19.71 -22.38
N THR A 95 -19.20 20.17 -23.60
CA THR A 95 -20.53 20.05 -24.23
C THR A 95 -20.62 18.92 -25.26
N ASN A 96 -19.49 18.22 -25.52
CA ASN A 96 -19.46 17.11 -26.46
C ASN A 96 -20.18 15.86 -25.88
N PRO A 97 -21.31 15.42 -26.48
CA PRO A 97 -22.19 14.40 -25.91
C PRO A 97 -21.65 12.96 -26.01
N VAL A 98 -20.55 12.73 -26.75
CA VAL A 98 -20.00 11.37 -26.97
C VAL A 98 -18.96 11.00 -25.91
N SER A 99 -18.25 11.99 -25.35
CA SER A 99 -17.20 11.77 -24.34
C SER A 99 -16.72 13.11 -23.77
N ASN A 100 -17.33 13.58 -22.69
CA ASN A 100 -16.88 14.77 -21.97
C ASN A 100 -15.47 14.52 -21.38
N ARG A 101 -14.49 15.35 -21.78
CA ARG A 101 -13.09 15.20 -21.32
C ARG A 101 -12.96 15.37 -19.81
N ILE A 102 -13.82 16.17 -19.20
CA ILE A 102 -13.88 16.36 -17.74
C ILE A 102 -14.29 15.05 -17.05
N ASP A 103 -15.28 14.34 -17.61
CA ASP A 103 -15.73 13.04 -17.08
C ASP A 103 -14.67 11.95 -17.26
N LEU A 104 -13.95 11.96 -18.40
CA LEU A 104 -12.81 11.07 -18.61
C LEU A 104 -11.66 11.33 -17.63
N GLN A 105 -11.35 12.60 -17.36
CA GLN A 105 -10.34 12.98 -16.38
C GLN A 105 -10.74 12.54 -14.98
N ALA A 106 -11.96 12.88 -14.54
CA ALA A 106 -12.50 12.49 -13.24
C ALA A 106 -12.51 10.96 -13.06
N ARG A 107 -12.90 10.21 -14.09
CA ARG A 107 -12.85 8.75 -14.06
C ARG A 107 -11.42 8.22 -13.95
N SER A 108 -10.47 8.82 -14.68
CA SER A 108 -9.07 8.41 -14.63
C SER A 108 -8.41 8.72 -13.29
N ASP A 109 -8.75 9.85 -12.67
CA ASP A 109 -8.27 10.23 -11.35
C ASP A 109 -8.84 9.32 -10.27
N TYR A 110 -10.14 9.01 -10.33
CA TYR A 110 -10.77 8.04 -9.45
C TYR A 110 -10.12 6.64 -9.57
N GLN A 111 -9.81 6.19 -10.78
CA GLN A 111 -9.09 4.93 -10.99
C GLN A 111 -7.66 4.96 -10.42
N ASN A 112 -6.95 6.07 -10.57
CA ASN A 112 -5.60 6.21 -10.01
C ASN A 112 -5.62 6.21 -8.48
N ASP A 113 -6.63 6.83 -7.86
CA ASP A 113 -6.79 6.85 -6.40
C ASP A 113 -7.03 5.44 -5.85
N TRP A 114 -7.92 4.66 -6.50
CA TRP A 114 -8.12 3.25 -6.18
C TRP A 114 -6.84 2.43 -6.33
N LEU A 115 -6.10 2.65 -7.42
CA LEU A 115 -4.85 1.94 -7.69
C LEU A 115 -3.77 2.29 -6.66
N ASN A 116 -3.65 3.56 -6.26
CA ASN A 116 -2.74 4.00 -5.22
C ASN A 116 -3.11 3.44 -3.84
N LEU A 117 -4.40 3.35 -3.52
CA LEU A 117 -4.89 2.69 -2.31
C LEU A 117 -4.54 1.20 -2.30
N MET A 118 -4.74 0.49 -3.42
CA MET A 118 -4.35 -0.92 -3.54
C MET A 118 -2.84 -1.12 -3.38
N ILE A 119 -2.02 -0.25 -4.00
CA ILE A 119 -0.56 -0.28 -3.82
C ILE A 119 -0.18 -0.04 -2.37
N SER A 120 -0.82 0.91 -1.69
CA SER A 120 -0.54 1.18 -0.28
C SER A 120 -0.78 -0.06 0.60
N PHE A 121 -1.86 -0.80 0.36
CA PHE A 121 -2.10 -2.07 1.03
C PHE A 121 -1.08 -3.15 0.65
N PHE A 122 -0.71 -3.24 -0.62
CA PHE A 122 0.29 -4.20 -1.08
C PHE A 122 1.67 -3.96 -0.46
N VAL A 123 2.10 -2.70 -0.39
CA VAL A 123 3.35 -2.27 0.26
C VAL A 123 3.30 -2.61 1.75
N SER A 124 2.18 -2.35 2.42
CA SER A 124 1.97 -2.78 3.81
C SER A 124 2.11 -4.29 3.97
N GLY A 125 1.56 -5.08 3.04
CA GLY A 125 1.71 -6.52 2.98
C GLY A 125 3.16 -7.00 2.82
N LEU A 126 3.90 -6.40 1.89
CA LEU A 126 5.33 -6.68 1.71
C LEU A 126 6.14 -6.35 2.97
N LEU A 127 5.81 -5.25 3.63
CA LEU A 127 6.44 -4.87 4.89
C LEU A 127 6.17 -5.89 6.00
N ILE A 128 4.98 -6.48 6.07
CA ILE A 128 4.67 -7.59 6.99
C ILE A 128 5.49 -8.84 6.64
N ALA A 129 5.68 -9.15 5.36
CA ALA A 129 6.47 -10.31 4.95
C ALA A 129 7.95 -10.18 5.34
N ILE A 130 8.50 -8.98 5.15
CA ILE A 130 9.92 -8.66 5.30
C ILE A 130 10.25 -8.19 6.73
N SER A 131 9.25 -8.00 7.61
CA SER A 131 9.48 -7.40 8.92
C SER A 131 10.35 -8.24 9.86
N ILE A 132 10.14 -9.55 9.93
CA ILE A 132 11.00 -10.43 10.75
C ILE A 132 12.46 -10.41 10.25
N PRO A 133 12.75 -10.63 8.94
CA PRO A 133 14.11 -10.52 8.40
C PRO A 133 14.76 -9.17 8.63
N SER A 134 14.01 -8.08 8.47
CA SER A 134 14.50 -6.72 8.63
C SER A 134 14.87 -6.41 10.08
N LEU A 135 14.01 -6.80 11.04
CA LEU A 135 14.31 -6.64 12.46
C LEU A 135 15.51 -7.49 12.87
N PHE A 136 15.63 -8.71 12.33
CA PHE A 136 16.80 -9.54 12.55
C PHE A 136 18.07 -8.85 12.04
N PHE A 137 18.04 -8.25 10.85
CA PHE A 137 19.16 -7.49 10.30
C PHE A 137 19.52 -6.26 11.15
N ILE A 138 18.53 -5.50 11.63
CA ILE A 138 18.74 -4.34 12.49
C ILE A 138 19.35 -4.78 13.84
N ALA A 139 18.81 -5.83 14.45
CA ALA A 139 19.33 -6.38 15.70
C ALA A 139 20.77 -6.90 15.53
N PHE A 140 21.04 -7.60 14.43
CA PHE A 140 22.37 -8.11 14.11
C PHE A 140 23.40 -6.98 13.92
N LYS A 141 23.03 -5.93 13.17
CA LYS A 141 23.86 -4.73 13.01
C LYS A 141 24.14 -4.04 14.34
N ASN A 142 23.12 -3.88 15.19
CA ASN A 142 23.28 -3.27 16.52
C ASN A 142 24.16 -4.13 17.46
N LEU A 143 24.05 -5.46 17.38
CA LEU A 143 24.90 -6.39 18.13
C LEU A 143 26.37 -6.29 17.68
N LEU A 144 26.62 -6.21 16.38
CA LEU A 144 27.96 -6.00 15.81
C LEU A 144 28.54 -4.63 16.17
N GLY A 145 27.73 -3.57 16.11
CA GLY A 145 28.15 -2.22 16.49
C GLY A 145 28.49 -2.09 17.98
N ARG A 146 27.80 -2.82 18.86
CA ARG A 146 28.11 -2.88 20.31
C ARG A 146 29.35 -3.70 20.66
N ARG A 147 29.84 -4.57 19.76
CA ARG A 147 31.06 -5.36 19.97
C ARG A 147 32.34 -4.67 19.51
N MET A 148 32.25 -3.56 18.77
CA MET A 148 33.40 -2.78 18.27
C MET A 148 33.68 -1.49 19.07
N LEU A 149 32.94 -1.24 20.16
CA LEU A 149 33.20 -0.20 21.15
C LEU A 149 33.65 -0.86 22.46
#